data_AF-A0A382N584-F1
#
_entry.id   AF-A0A382N584-F1
#
_cell.length_a   1.000
_cell.length_b   1.000
_cell.length_c   1.000
_cell.angle_alpha   90.00
_cell.angle_beta   90.00
_cell.angle_gamma   90.00
#
_symmetry.space_group_name_H-M   'P 1'
#
loop_
_entity.id
_entity.type
_entity.pdbx_description
1 polymer ?
#
loop_
_entity_poly.entity_id
_entity_poly.type
_entity_poly.pdbx_seq_one_letter_code
_entity_poly.pdbx_strand_id
1 'polypeptide(L)'
;SNGAEMSYMLACFAGDKFKAIAPVAGTMFGESWTNCSPEPTPVLEIHGTNDNVTLWDGDQNDTYWGPYPGMDEVIEFWVDIDGCDNSENILLSNMNTIKHRYYDCIDNTEIWLYEVVNGGHDWPSYSSQEIWNFFTHFIDSSNADINSDGQINVADVVVLVSMVLGTVDVSINADLNADGLVNVQDVIILINIILGV
;
A
#
# COMPACT_ATOMS: atom_id res chain seq x y z
N SER A 1 10.78 -5.27 9.77
CA SER A 1 12.24 -5.27 9.66
C SER A 1 12.68 -3.87 9.26
N ASN A 2 13.98 -3.60 9.13
CA ASN A 2 14.48 -2.24 8.90
C ASN A 2 13.93 -1.56 7.62
N GLY A 3 13.55 -2.34 6.59
CA GLY A 3 12.90 -1.79 5.40
C GLY A 3 11.51 -1.22 5.67
N ALA A 4 10.79 -1.76 6.65
CA ALA A 4 9.50 -1.25 7.08
C ALA A 4 9.65 0.03 7.91
N GLU A 5 10.62 0.07 8.83
CA GLU A 5 10.97 1.29 9.58
C GLU A 5 11.37 2.44 8.63
N MET A 6 12.15 2.12 7.59
CA MET A 6 12.49 3.07 6.53
C MET A 6 11.24 3.54 5.77
N SER A 7 10.29 2.66 5.48
CA SER A 7 9.05 3.00 4.78
C SER A 7 8.20 3.98 5.59
N TYR A 8 8.01 3.72 6.89
CA TYR A 8 7.36 4.67 7.80
C TYR A 8 8.11 6.00 7.89
N MET A 9 9.44 5.97 8.00
CA MET A 9 10.26 7.18 8.02
C MET A 9 10.09 8.01 6.73
N LEU A 10 9.99 7.36 5.57
CA LEU A 10 9.75 8.04 4.30
C LEU A 10 8.34 8.65 4.23
N ALA A 11 7.31 7.98 4.73
CA ALA A 11 5.99 8.59 4.81
C ALA A 11 5.97 9.82 5.76
N CYS A 12 6.66 9.73 6.90
CA CYS A 12 6.78 10.84 7.85
C CYS A 12 7.51 12.08 7.30
N PHE A 13 8.63 11.88 6.59
CA PHE A 13 9.54 12.98 6.24
C PHE A 13 9.63 13.29 4.75
N ALA A 14 9.02 12.46 3.91
CA ALA A 14 8.99 12.59 2.46
C ALA A 14 7.65 12.12 1.87
N GLY A 15 6.55 12.27 2.61
CA GLY A 15 5.21 11.84 2.17
C GLY A 15 4.77 12.46 0.85
N ASP A 16 5.26 13.66 0.51
CA ASP A 16 4.99 14.31 -0.79
C ASP A 16 5.64 13.59 -2.00
N LYS A 17 6.47 12.58 -1.77
CA LYS A 17 7.15 11.79 -2.81
C LYS A 17 6.51 10.43 -3.07
N PHE A 18 5.74 9.90 -2.12
CA PHE A 18 5.21 8.54 -2.19
C PHE A 18 3.68 8.57 -2.12
N LYS A 19 3.03 7.86 -3.03
CA LYS A 19 1.56 7.78 -3.07
C LYS A 19 0.96 6.85 -2.02
N ALA A 20 1.76 5.91 -1.52
CA ALA A 20 1.39 4.93 -0.52
C ALA A 20 2.66 4.25 0.02
N ILE A 21 2.59 3.65 1.21
CA ILE A 21 3.64 2.77 1.75
C ILE A 21 3.06 1.41 2.13
N ALA A 22 3.90 0.37 2.09
CA ALA A 22 3.50 -0.97 2.49
C ALA A 22 4.57 -1.69 3.34
N PRO A 23 4.73 -1.31 4.62
CA PRO A 23 5.74 -1.90 5.48
C PRO A 23 5.36 -3.34 5.90
N VAL A 24 6.38 -4.18 6.13
CA VAL A 24 6.20 -5.59 6.53
C VAL A 24 7.11 -5.93 7.71
N ALA A 25 6.50 -6.52 8.72
CA ALA A 25 7.10 -7.03 9.95
C ALA A 25 7.91 -5.97 10.71
N GLY A 26 7.55 -4.68 10.63
CA GLY A 26 8.26 -3.59 11.30
C GLY A 26 7.34 -2.58 11.96
N THR A 27 7.92 -1.49 12.47
CA THR A 27 7.18 -0.48 13.26
C THR A 27 7.72 0.92 13.00
N MET A 28 7.08 1.94 13.57
CA MET A 28 7.60 3.30 13.64
C MET A 28 8.62 3.40 14.78
N PHE A 29 9.69 4.16 14.59
CA PHE A 29 10.81 4.14 15.52
C PHE A 29 11.47 5.51 15.67
N GLY A 30 11.92 5.85 16.89
CA GLY A 30 12.71 7.06 17.13
C GLY A 30 11.99 8.33 16.68
N GLU A 31 12.60 9.10 15.77
CA GLU A 31 12.01 10.35 15.27
C GLU A 31 10.75 10.12 14.42
N SER A 32 10.66 9.00 13.68
CA SER A 32 9.45 8.70 12.90
C SER A 32 8.26 8.37 13.81
N TRP A 33 8.47 8.04 15.08
CA TRP A 33 7.38 7.90 16.05
C TRP A 33 7.16 9.19 16.86
N THR A 34 8.24 9.80 17.35
CA THR A 34 8.15 10.90 18.32
C THR A 34 7.96 12.29 17.71
N ASN A 35 8.24 12.45 16.41
CA ASN A 35 8.19 13.75 15.73
C ASN A 35 7.75 13.61 14.26
N CYS A 36 6.74 12.77 14.02
CA CYS A 36 6.14 12.59 12.70
C CYS A 36 4.88 13.46 12.59
N SER A 37 4.80 14.25 11.52
CA SER A 37 3.63 15.06 11.16
C SER A 37 3.38 14.91 9.65
N PRO A 38 2.95 13.73 9.20
CA PRO A 38 2.78 13.43 7.79
C PRO A 38 1.50 14.09 7.24
N GLU A 39 1.45 14.24 5.91
CA GLU A 39 0.19 14.42 5.19
C GLU A 39 -0.54 13.07 5.09
N PRO A 40 -1.87 13.03 4.92
CA PRO A 40 -2.62 11.80 4.72
C PRO A 40 -1.97 10.89 3.67
N THR A 41 -1.68 9.65 4.06
CA THR A 41 -0.90 8.71 3.23
C THR A 41 -1.47 7.31 3.38
N PRO A 42 -1.88 6.64 2.29
CA PRO A 42 -2.28 5.25 2.36
C PRO A 42 -1.17 4.36 2.93
N VAL A 43 -1.50 3.55 3.95
CA VAL A 43 -0.56 2.63 4.60
C VAL A 43 -1.12 1.21 4.58
N LEU A 44 -0.29 0.24 4.18
CA LEU A 44 -0.54 -1.18 4.39
C LEU A 44 0.56 -1.79 5.28
N GLU A 45 0.23 -2.26 6.47
CA GLU A 45 1.15 -3.04 7.32
C GLU A 45 0.82 -4.54 7.24
N ILE A 46 1.83 -5.39 7.18
CA ILE A 46 1.69 -6.84 7.39
C ILE A 46 2.57 -7.25 8.57
N HIS A 47 1.96 -7.78 9.63
CA HIS A 47 2.70 -8.07 10.85
C HIS A 47 2.26 -9.38 11.52
N GLY A 48 3.22 -10.13 12.05
CA GLY A 48 2.98 -11.37 12.77
C GLY A 48 2.70 -11.14 14.25
N THR A 49 1.65 -11.74 14.82
CA THR A 49 1.32 -11.58 16.25
C THR A 49 2.33 -12.28 17.18
N ASN A 50 3.16 -13.19 16.66
CA ASN A 50 4.26 -13.85 17.36
C ASN A 50 5.64 -13.42 16.80
N ASP A 51 5.71 -12.25 16.16
CA ASP A 51 6.99 -11.66 15.77
C ASP A 51 7.88 -11.49 17.01
N ASN A 52 9.10 -12.03 16.93
CA ASN A 52 10.06 -12.09 18.03
C ASN A 52 11.26 -11.16 17.80
N VAL A 53 11.19 -10.30 16.79
CA VAL A 53 12.21 -9.30 16.44
C VAL A 53 11.61 -7.90 16.59
N THR A 54 10.47 -7.64 15.95
CA THR A 54 9.67 -6.43 16.17
C THR A 54 8.37 -6.88 16.83
N LEU A 55 8.22 -6.63 18.13
CA LEU A 55 7.09 -7.19 18.87
C LEU A 55 5.77 -6.54 18.44
N TRP A 56 4.72 -7.36 18.32
CA TRP A 56 3.36 -6.90 18.03
C TRP A 56 2.90 -5.81 19.02
N ASP A 57 3.12 -6.05 20.31
CA ASP A 57 2.75 -5.12 21.40
C ASP A 57 3.78 -3.99 21.60
N GLY A 58 4.82 -3.91 20.76
CA GLY A 58 5.92 -2.97 20.92
C GLY A 58 6.86 -3.34 22.09
N ASP A 59 7.84 -2.47 22.34
CA ASP A 59 8.66 -2.54 23.55
C ASP A 59 9.03 -1.13 24.01
N GLN A 60 8.29 -0.63 25.00
CA GLN A 60 8.52 0.69 25.60
C GLN A 60 9.76 0.72 26.51
N ASN A 61 10.39 -0.43 26.79
CA ASN A 61 11.57 -0.54 27.64
C ASN A 61 12.79 -1.06 26.88
N ASP A 62 12.72 -1.18 25.55
CA ASP A 62 13.87 -1.62 24.77
C ASP A 62 15.02 -0.62 24.94
N THR A 63 16.15 -1.14 25.43
CA THR A 63 17.36 -0.35 25.70
C THR A 63 18.42 -0.51 24.62
N TYR A 64 18.18 -1.38 23.64
CA TYR A 64 19.17 -1.74 22.63
C TYR A 64 19.03 -0.86 21.39
N TRP A 65 17.83 -0.81 20.82
CA TRP A 65 17.43 0.11 19.77
C TRP A 65 16.82 1.38 20.35
N GLY A 66 16.03 1.24 21.43
CA GLY A 66 15.21 2.30 22.03
C GLY A 66 13.71 1.94 22.02
N PRO A 67 12.86 2.70 22.74
CA PRO A 67 11.43 2.39 22.85
C PRO A 67 10.69 2.52 21.53
N TYR A 68 9.72 1.63 21.29
CA TYR A 68 8.86 1.67 20.10
C TYR A 68 7.43 1.22 20.39
N PRO A 69 6.44 1.77 19.66
CA PRO A 69 5.02 1.45 19.81
C PRO A 69 4.66 0.06 19.29
N GLY A 70 3.53 -0.45 19.79
CA GLY A 70 2.87 -1.63 19.23
C GLY A 70 2.13 -1.34 17.92
N MET A 71 1.74 -2.39 17.21
CA MET A 71 1.07 -2.29 15.91
C MET A 71 -0.27 -1.57 16.01
N ASP A 72 -1.03 -1.80 17.08
CA ASP A 72 -2.30 -1.10 17.31
C ASP A 72 -2.09 0.42 17.43
N GLU A 73 -1.06 0.86 18.16
CA GLU A 73 -0.72 2.28 18.33
C GLU A 73 -0.25 2.91 17.00
N VAL A 74 0.55 2.18 16.21
CA VAL A 74 1.00 2.64 14.89
C VAL A 74 -0.17 2.80 13.93
N ILE A 75 -1.08 1.83 13.89
CA ILE A 75 -2.24 1.87 12.99
C ILE A 75 -3.23 2.94 13.42
N GLU A 76 -3.48 3.10 14.73
CA GLU A 76 -4.31 4.19 15.25
C GLU A 76 -3.73 5.57 14.91
N PHE A 77 -2.41 5.74 15.00
CA PHE A 77 -1.74 6.97 14.56
C PHE A 77 -2.05 7.31 13.09
N TRP A 78 -1.94 6.34 12.17
CA TRP A 78 -2.22 6.60 10.75
C TRP A 78 -3.72 6.79 10.47
N VAL A 79 -4.59 6.05 11.16
CA VAL A 79 -6.05 6.24 11.08
C VAL A 79 -6.46 7.65 11.51
N ASP A 80 -5.84 8.18 12.56
CA ASP A 80 -6.09 9.54 13.05
C ASP A 80 -5.56 10.62 12.10
N ILE A 81 -4.35 10.43 11.53
CA ILE A 81 -3.78 11.35 10.53
C ILE A 81 -4.66 11.40 9.28
N ASP A 82 -5.08 10.23 8.79
CA ASP A 82 -5.86 10.12 7.56
C ASP A 82 -7.36 10.40 7.79
N GLY A 83 -7.81 10.47 9.04
CA GLY A 83 -9.18 10.85 9.41
C GLY A 83 -10.24 9.86 8.94
N CYS A 84 -9.98 8.56 9.08
CA CYS A 84 -10.88 7.51 8.60
C CYS A 84 -12.13 7.36 9.48
N ASP A 85 -13.32 7.38 8.86
CA ASP A 85 -14.61 7.31 9.57
C ASP A 85 -15.13 5.88 9.78
N ASN A 86 -14.69 4.92 8.96
CA ASN A 86 -15.22 3.56 8.96
C ASN A 86 -14.12 2.50 9.01
N SER A 87 -14.47 1.33 9.53
CA SER A 87 -13.58 0.17 9.55
C SER A 87 -14.30 -1.16 9.38
N GLU A 88 -13.58 -2.16 8.88
CA GLU A 88 -14.04 -3.54 8.76
C GLU A 88 -12.91 -4.56 8.99
N ASN A 89 -13.29 -5.75 9.45
CA ASN A 89 -12.37 -6.87 9.63
C ASN A 89 -12.73 -8.00 8.67
N ILE A 90 -11.78 -8.37 7.81
CA ILE A 90 -11.95 -9.38 6.76
C ILE A 90 -11.06 -10.57 7.09
N LEU A 91 -11.67 -11.72 7.38
CA LEU A 91 -10.93 -12.96 7.57
C LEU A 91 -10.48 -13.51 6.22
N LEU A 92 -9.16 -13.52 6.00
CA LEU A 92 -8.58 -14.06 4.78
C LEU A 92 -8.49 -15.58 4.87
N SER A 93 -9.53 -16.22 4.35
CA SER A 93 -9.68 -17.68 4.35
C SER A 93 -8.43 -18.35 3.77
N ASN A 94 -7.88 -19.33 4.50
CA ASN A 94 -6.65 -20.08 4.19
C ASN A 94 -5.31 -19.35 4.45
N MET A 95 -5.30 -18.09 4.86
CA MET A 95 -4.05 -17.33 5.11
C MET A 95 -3.73 -17.13 6.59
N ASN A 96 -4.57 -17.63 7.49
CA ASN A 96 -4.46 -17.41 8.95
C ASN A 96 -4.20 -15.92 9.28
N THR A 97 -4.88 -15.04 8.56
CA THR A 97 -4.65 -13.60 8.57
C THR A 97 -5.98 -12.88 8.64
N ILE A 98 -6.04 -11.83 9.45
CA ILE A 98 -7.18 -10.91 9.54
C ILE A 98 -6.74 -9.60 8.90
N LYS A 99 -7.46 -9.13 7.89
CA LYS A 99 -7.26 -7.80 7.32
C LYS A 99 -8.18 -6.82 8.04
N HIS A 100 -7.62 -5.88 8.75
CA HIS A 100 -8.31 -4.70 9.28
C HIS A 100 -8.19 -3.59 8.25
N ARG A 101 -9.31 -3.11 7.75
CA ARG A 101 -9.36 -2.04 6.75
C ARG A 101 -10.07 -0.85 7.35
N TYR A 102 -9.44 0.31 7.26
CA TYR A 102 -9.99 1.61 7.63
C TYR A 102 -10.13 2.43 6.35
N TYR A 103 -11.31 2.99 6.11
CA TYR A 103 -11.70 3.62 4.85
C TYR A 103 -12.63 4.82 5.11
N ASP A 104 -13.04 5.48 4.02
CA ASP A 104 -13.68 6.81 4.06
C ASP A 104 -12.79 7.83 4.77
N CYS A 105 -11.50 7.81 4.43
CA CYS A 105 -10.49 8.73 4.95
C CYS A 105 -10.35 9.97 4.04
N ILE A 106 -9.57 10.96 4.49
CA ILE A 106 -9.22 12.16 3.71
C ILE A 106 -8.57 11.75 2.39
N ASP A 107 -8.87 12.48 1.32
CA ASP A 107 -8.32 12.25 -0.02
C ASP A 107 -8.49 10.81 -0.56
N ASN A 108 -9.51 10.09 -0.07
CA ASN A 108 -9.77 8.67 -0.37
C ASN A 108 -8.57 7.75 -0.05
N THR A 109 -7.74 8.10 0.91
CA THR A 109 -6.72 7.17 1.42
C THR A 109 -7.37 6.02 2.19
N GLU A 110 -6.60 4.97 2.45
CA GLU A 110 -7.02 3.85 3.31
C GLU A 110 -5.84 3.30 4.11
N ILE A 111 -6.15 2.78 5.31
CA ILE A 111 -5.17 2.13 6.19
C ILE A 111 -5.51 0.64 6.31
N TRP A 112 -4.59 -0.25 5.95
CA TRP A 112 -4.78 -1.70 5.97
C TRP A 112 -3.76 -2.35 6.92
N LEU A 113 -4.23 -3.14 7.88
CA LEU A 113 -3.39 -3.99 8.72
C LEU A 113 -3.70 -5.46 8.43
N TYR A 114 -2.70 -6.23 8.03
CA TYR A 114 -2.78 -7.67 7.91
C TYR A 114 -2.18 -8.28 9.19
N GLU A 115 -3.06 -8.61 10.15
CA GLU A 115 -2.73 -9.35 11.37
C GLU A 115 -2.49 -10.83 10.99
N VAL A 116 -1.24 -11.25 10.93
CA VAL A 116 -0.87 -12.65 10.67
C VAL A 116 -0.89 -13.40 12.00
N VAL A 117 -2.03 -14.04 12.28
CA VAL A 117 -2.29 -14.73 13.53
C VAL A 117 -1.23 -15.81 13.76
N ASN A 118 -0.56 -15.78 14.91
CA ASN A 118 0.57 -16.65 15.25
C ASN A 118 1.78 -16.58 14.28
N GLY A 119 1.81 -15.63 13.34
CA GLY A 119 2.94 -15.42 12.43
C GLY A 119 4.15 -14.82 13.16
N GLY A 120 5.36 -15.13 12.69
CA GLY A 120 6.61 -14.56 13.23
C GLY A 120 7.14 -13.38 12.42
N HIS A 121 8.43 -13.07 12.60
CA HIS A 121 9.15 -12.10 11.77
C HIS A 121 9.41 -12.67 10.37
N ASP A 122 8.45 -12.51 9.46
CA ASP A 122 8.49 -13.18 8.18
C ASP A 122 7.85 -12.34 7.06
N TRP A 123 8.02 -12.81 5.83
CA TRP A 123 7.34 -12.32 4.64
C TRP A 123 6.33 -13.38 4.18
N PRO A 124 5.03 -13.27 4.55
CA PRO A 124 4.00 -14.19 4.07
C PRO A 124 3.96 -14.27 2.54
N SER A 125 3.68 -15.45 1.99
CA SER A 125 3.77 -15.69 0.54
C SER A 125 2.81 -14.84 -0.31
N TYR A 126 1.72 -14.35 0.28
CA TYR A 126 0.74 -13.47 -0.38
C TYR A 126 1.14 -11.99 -0.36
N SER A 127 2.13 -11.60 0.45
CA SER A 127 2.45 -10.19 0.72
C SER A 127 2.68 -9.40 -0.55
N SER A 128 3.48 -9.91 -1.48
CA SER A 128 3.78 -9.21 -2.73
C SER A 128 2.55 -8.92 -3.58
N GLN A 129 1.57 -9.85 -3.61
CA GLN A 129 0.34 -9.67 -4.37
C GLN A 129 -0.59 -8.66 -3.66
N GLU A 130 -0.75 -8.78 -2.35
CA GLU A 130 -1.61 -7.87 -1.57
C GLU A 130 -1.06 -6.44 -1.56
N ILE A 131 0.26 -6.27 -1.46
CA ILE A 131 0.94 -4.99 -1.57
C ILE A 131 0.72 -4.40 -2.97
N TRP A 132 0.84 -5.21 -4.02
CA TRP A 132 0.58 -4.75 -5.38
C TRP A 132 -0.87 -4.28 -5.54
N ASN A 133 -1.84 -5.10 -5.09
CA ASN A 133 -3.25 -4.75 -5.14
C ASN A 133 -3.53 -3.45 -4.36
N PHE A 134 -2.91 -3.28 -3.19
CA PHE A 134 -3.04 -2.04 -2.41
C PHE A 134 -2.51 -0.84 -3.20
N PHE A 135 -1.31 -0.91 -3.76
CA PHE A 135 -0.76 0.19 -4.53
C PHE A 135 -1.57 0.51 -5.78
N THR A 136 -2.15 -0.49 -6.46
CA THR A 136 -2.98 -0.24 -7.64
C THR A 136 -4.25 0.55 -7.33
N HIS A 137 -4.76 0.52 -6.09
CA HIS A 137 -5.88 1.38 -5.67
C HIS A 137 -5.53 2.88 -5.68
N PHE A 138 -4.24 3.24 -5.58
CA PHE A 138 -3.78 4.63 -5.46
C PHE A 138 -2.94 5.09 -6.66
N ILE A 139 -2.87 4.30 -7.74
CA ILE A 139 -2.30 4.74 -9.01
C ILE A 139 -3.30 5.70 -9.67
N ASP A 140 -2.81 6.87 -10.09
CA ASP A 140 -3.63 7.88 -10.77
C ASP A 140 -4.15 7.35 -12.12
N SER A 141 -5.43 6.96 -12.14
CA SER A 141 -6.09 6.42 -13.32
C SER A 141 -6.61 7.51 -14.27
N SER A 142 -6.28 8.79 -14.06
CA SER A 142 -6.77 9.88 -14.92
C SER A 142 -6.39 9.70 -16.39
N ASN A 143 -5.32 8.94 -16.67
CA ASN A 143 -4.81 8.67 -18.02
C ASN A 143 -5.26 7.31 -18.58
N ALA A 144 -6.10 6.55 -17.87
CA ALA A 144 -6.52 5.21 -18.27
C ALA A 144 -7.54 5.16 -19.42
N ASP A 145 -8.05 6.31 -19.87
CA ASP A 145 -8.82 6.47 -21.10
C ASP A 145 -7.86 6.59 -22.30
N ILE A 146 -7.35 5.43 -22.73
CA ILE A 146 -6.32 5.29 -23.76
C ILE A 146 -6.85 5.68 -25.13
N ASN A 147 -8.12 5.38 -25.41
CA ASN A 147 -8.74 5.67 -26.70
C ASN A 147 -9.40 7.07 -26.76
N SER A 148 -9.45 7.78 -25.63
CA SER A 148 -10.02 9.12 -25.47
C SER A 148 -11.51 9.22 -25.81
N ASP A 149 -12.28 8.16 -25.53
CA ASP A 149 -13.73 8.11 -25.73
C ASP A 149 -14.53 8.56 -24.51
N GLY A 150 -13.85 8.87 -23.40
CA GLY A 150 -14.43 9.33 -22.14
C GLY A 150 -14.85 8.19 -21.19
N GLN A 151 -14.59 6.93 -21.52
CA GLN A 151 -14.91 5.78 -20.68
C GLN A 151 -13.72 4.84 -20.54
N ILE A 152 -13.35 4.49 -19.31
CA ILE A 152 -12.30 3.48 -19.05
C ILE A 152 -12.93 2.09 -19.14
N ASN A 153 -12.65 1.35 -20.21
CA ASN A 153 -13.23 0.03 -20.48
C ASN A 153 -12.32 -0.87 -21.36
N VAL A 154 -12.83 -2.03 -21.77
CA VAL A 154 -12.06 -3.02 -22.57
C VAL A 154 -11.56 -2.46 -23.91
N ALA A 155 -12.19 -1.42 -24.45
CA ALA A 155 -11.72 -0.76 -25.66
C ALA A 155 -10.34 -0.11 -25.45
N ASP A 156 -10.07 0.44 -24.27
CA ASP A 156 -8.76 0.99 -23.90
C ASP A 156 -7.69 -0.10 -23.86
N VAL A 157 -8.05 -1.28 -23.32
CA VAL A 157 -7.16 -2.46 -23.28
C VAL A 157 -6.78 -2.89 -24.69
N VAL A 158 -7.73 -2.90 -25.63
CA VAL A 158 -7.45 -3.27 -27.03
C VAL A 158 -6.45 -2.30 -27.65
N VAL A 159 -6.61 -0.99 -27.43
CA VAL A 159 -5.69 0.03 -27.95
C VAL A 159 -4.31 -0.11 -27.30
N LEU A 160 -4.26 -0.25 -25.97
CA LEU A 160 -3.01 -0.42 -25.23
C LEU A 160 -2.23 -1.67 -25.66
N VAL A 161 -2.90 -2.81 -25.80
CA VAL A 161 -2.28 -4.04 -26.34
C VAL A 161 -1.77 -3.81 -27.77
N SER A 162 -2.50 -3.05 -28.59
CA SER A 162 -2.06 -2.72 -29.95
C SER A 162 -0.79 -1.88 -29.96
N MET A 163 -0.61 -0.98 -28.99
CA MET A 163 0.63 -0.21 -28.78
C MET A 163 1.78 -1.11 -28.32
N VAL A 164 1.56 -1.99 -27.34
CA VAL A 164 2.56 -2.95 -26.85
C VAL A 164 3.05 -3.88 -27.97
N LEU A 165 2.15 -4.28 -28.88
CA LEU A 165 2.47 -5.11 -30.04
C LEU A 165 3.13 -4.34 -31.19
N GLY A 166 3.26 -3.00 -31.09
CA GLY A 166 3.84 -2.15 -32.13
C GLY A 166 2.97 -2.00 -33.38
N THR A 167 1.66 -2.24 -33.25
CA THR A 167 0.69 -2.11 -34.36
C THR A 167 0.04 -0.72 -34.43
N VAL A 168 0.16 0.06 -33.35
CA VAL A 168 -0.31 1.44 -33.20
C VAL A 168 0.81 2.26 -32.53
N ASP A 169 0.92 3.55 -32.89
CA ASP A 169 1.89 4.46 -32.28
C ASP A 169 1.62 4.63 -30.76
N VAL A 170 2.70 4.66 -29.98
CA VAL A 170 2.62 4.77 -28.53
C VAL A 170 2.19 6.17 -28.10
N SER A 171 1.18 6.25 -27.24
CA SER A 171 0.76 7.49 -26.57
C SER A 171 1.47 7.63 -25.22
N ILE A 172 1.78 8.85 -24.79
CA ILE A 172 2.30 9.12 -23.44
C ILE A 172 1.29 8.71 -22.35
N ASN A 173 0.00 8.73 -22.67
CA ASN A 173 -1.06 8.34 -21.73
C ASN A 173 -1.13 6.83 -21.51
N ALA A 174 -0.41 6.04 -22.32
CA ALA A 174 -0.40 4.57 -22.23
C ALA A 174 0.65 4.02 -21.25
N ASP A 175 1.50 4.88 -20.69
CA ASP A 175 2.42 4.56 -19.61
C ASP A 175 1.72 4.85 -18.27
N LEU A 176 1.01 3.84 -17.74
CA LEU A 176 0.15 3.98 -16.57
C LEU A 176 0.91 3.89 -15.25
N ASN A 177 2.09 3.26 -15.24
CA ASN A 177 2.98 3.24 -14.06
C ASN A 177 4.06 4.32 -14.08
N ALA A 178 4.12 5.13 -15.15
CA ALA A 178 5.11 6.19 -15.35
C ALA A 178 6.57 5.70 -15.30
N ASP A 179 6.83 4.47 -15.74
CA ASP A 179 8.18 3.88 -15.80
C ASP A 179 8.95 4.23 -17.09
N GLY A 180 8.28 4.91 -18.03
CA GLY A 180 8.82 5.34 -19.32
C GLY A 180 8.66 4.29 -20.43
N LEU A 181 8.05 3.13 -20.17
CA LEU A 181 7.89 2.02 -21.11
C LEU A 181 6.44 1.54 -21.17
N VAL A 182 5.81 1.68 -22.34
CA VAL A 182 4.49 1.06 -22.59
C VAL A 182 4.65 -0.43 -22.86
N ASN A 183 4.25 -1.26 -21.90
CA ASN A 183 4.43 -2.71 -21.90
C ASN A 183 3.26 -3.47 -21.24
N VAL A 184 3.45 -4.77 -21.00
CA VAL A 184 2.40 -5.64 -20.44
C VAL A 184 1.98 -5.23 -19.01
N GLN A 185 2.85 -4.53 -18.28
CA GLN A 185 2.52 -4.03 -16.94
C GLN A 185 1.41 -2.97 -17.00
N ASP A 186 1.44 -2.07 -17.99
CA ASP A 186 0.37 -1.09 -18.20
C ASP A 186 -0.96 -1.76 -18.51
N VAL A 187 -0.93 -2.86 -19.29
CA VAL A 187 -2.13 -3.65 -19.59
C VAL A 187 -2.73 -4.24 -18.31
N ILE A 188 -1.89 -4.76 -17.42
CA ILE A 188 -2.34 -5.31 -16.13
C ILE A 188 -2.96 -4.19 -15.27
N ILE A 189 -2.32 -3.02 -15.19
CA ILE A 189 -2.83 -1.87 -14.44
C ILE A 189 -4.19 -1.43 -14.97
N LEU A 190 -4.33 -1.30 -16.29
CA LEU A 190 -5.60 -0.92 -16.91
C LEU A 190 -6.71 -1.93 -16.62
N ILE A 191 -6.40 -3.24 -16.66
CA ILE A 191 -7.36 -4.29 -16.31
C ILE A 191 -7.77 -4.17 -14.83
N ASN A 192 -6.82 -3.96 -13.93
CA ASN A 192 -7.08 -3.77 -12.51
C ASN A 192 -7.96 -2.54 -12.25
N ILE A 193 -7.71 -1.42 -12.94
CA ILE A 193 -8.55 -0.22 -12.89
C ILE A 193 -9.98 -0.54 -13.35
N ILE A 194 -10.15 -1.25 -14.47
CA ILE A 194 -11.48 -1.63 -15.00
C ILE A 194 -12.22 -2.57 -14.04
N LEU A 195 -11.49 -3.46 -13.36
CA LEU A 195 -12.05 -4.43 -12.42
C LEU A 195 -12.25 -3.87 -11.00
N GLY A 196 -11.60 -2.75 -10.66
CA GLY A 196 -11.60 -2.17 -9.32
C GLY A 196 -10.88 -3.06 -8.30
N VAL A 197 -9.72 -3.63 -8.67
CA VAL A 197 -8.92 -4.55 -7.83
C VAL A 197 -7.46 -4.19 -7.75
#